data_AF-A0A662KU03-F1
#
_entry.id   AF-A0A662KU03-F1
#
_cell.length_a   1.000
_cell.length_b   1.000
_cell.length_c   1.000
_cell.angle_alpha   90.00
_cell.angle_beta   90.00
_cell.angle_gamma   90.00
#
_symmetry.space_group_name_H-M   'P 1'
#
loop_
_entity.id
_entity.type
_entity.pdbx_description
1 polymer ?
#
loop_
_entity_poly.entity_id
_entity_poly.type
_entity_poly.pdbx_seq_one_letter_code
_entity_poly.pdbx_strand_id
1 'polypeptide(L)'
;PKSIVGLMSIPGLGPKKTAVLYKKLGIESIEELKKAAEQGKLRDLDGFGEVTERNILRGIEMLQRSMGRVLLSIAFEDGSHLVDYLKKNSDALNISIAGSLRRMKETIGDIDILVSSLKPESIMDFFVKYQDVDQILVKGSTKTSVVLRDGLQVDLRVVKPESFGAALQYFTGSKEHNIQIRNLAIKRGLKVNEYGVFEKDSDKYVAGKTEEEVYKTLGLQYIEPEMRENRGEIELAQKNKLPHIVGYDDIKGDFHIHSQWSDGTASIEEIARYGKKLGYEFVGIADHSASLKVARGLSEERVMKKIEEIRRIQEKVDIKIFAATECDIKPDGSLDYSNSILKEFDYVYAAIHTKFKMSRKEMTERIIKAMENEYVTFLAHPTGRLIGRRDAYEVDVERLVDVARENNVFLEINAFPDRLDLNDIYAKMAKERGVKMVIGTDSHSLDHMRFIKFGIAVARRGWLEKGDVLNTYSLKDIEKALSR
;
A
#
# COMPACT_ATOMS: atom_id res chain seq x y z
N PRO A 1 -28.29 12.70 -21.21
CA PRO A 1 -27.46 11.47 -21.19
C PRO A 1 -27.50 10.80 -19.81
N LYS A 2 -27.52 9.46 -19.72
CA LYS A 2 -27.49 8.75 -18.42
C LYS A 2 -26.22 9.08 -17.60
N SER A 3 -25.13 9.44 -18.26
CA SER A 3 -23.84 9.85 -17.68
C SER A 3 -23.92 11.12 -16.83
N ILE A 4 -24.63 12.15 -17.32
CA ILE A 4 -24.81 13.44 -16.63
C ILE A 4 -25.57 13.30 -15.29
N VAL A 5 -26.49 12.34 -15.20
CA VAL A 5 -27.25 12.09 -13.95
C VAL A 5 -26.32 11.61 -12.83
N GLY A 6 -25.26 10.88 -13.18
CA GLY A 6 -24.25 10.40 -12.22
C GLY A 6 -23.38 11.51 -11.63
N LEU A 7 -23.32 12.70 -12.22
CA LEU A 7 -22.66 13.85 -11.61
C LEU A 7 -23.50 14.44 -10.46
N MET A 8 -24.82 14.36 -10.56
CA MET A 8 -25.74 14.93 -9.56
C MET A 8 -25.77 14.16 -8.24
N SER A 9 -25.14 12.99 -8.18
CA SER A 9 -24.97 12.23 -6.94
C SER A 9 -23.84 12.78 -6.06
N ILE A 10 -22.93 13.60 -6.63
CA ILE A 10 -21.83 14.22 -5.89
C ILE A 10 -22.40 15.26 -4.92
N PRO A 11 -22.16 15.12 -3.60
CA PRO A 11 -22.61 16.10 -2.61
C PRO A 11 -22.12 17.51 -2.96
N GLY A 12 -23.03 18.49 -2.98
CA GLY A 12 -22.73 19.87 -3.36
C GLY A 12 -22.80 20.19 -4.86
N LEU A 13 -23.07 19.19 -5.72
CA LEU A 13 -23.24 19.36 -7.17
C LEU A 13 -24.71 19.18 -7.62
N GLY A 14 -25.49 20.26 -7.49
CA GLY A 14 -26.90 20.28 -7.93
C GLY A 14 -27.09 20.52 -9.43
N PRO A 15 -28.33 20.32 -9.97
CA PRO A 15 -28.61 20.32 -11.41
C PRO A 15 -28.14 21.58 -12.16
N LYS A 16 -28.19 22.77 -11.51
CA LYS A 16 -27.70 24.02 -12.10
C LYS A 16 -26.19 23.99 -12.35
N LYS A 17 -25.39 23.51 -11.39
CA LYS A 17 -23.93 23.41 -11.51
C LYS A 17 -23.55 22.32 -12.52
N THR A 18 -24.22 21.17 -12.49
CA THR A 18 -24.01 20.09 -13.46
C THR A 18 -24.26 20.56 -14.90
N ALA A 19 -25.30 21.38 -15.13
CA ALA A 19 -25.57 21.95 -16.45
C ALA A 19 -24.46 22.90 -16.94
N VAL A 20 -23.82 23.66 -16.04
CA VAL A 20 -22.69 24.54 -16.39
C VAL A 20 -21.46 23.72 -16.79
N LEU A 21 -21.10 22.71 -16.01
CA LEU A 21 -19.97 21.81 -16.30
C LEU A 21 -20.12 21.13 -17.66
N TYR A 22 -21.33 20.65 -17.96
CA TYR A 22 -21.64 20.04 -19.25
C TYR A 22 -21.53 21.05 -20.40
N LYS A 23 -22.19 22.21 -20.29
CA LYS A 23 -22.23 23.20 -21.39
C LYS A 23 -20.90 23.90 -21.65
N LYS A 24 -20.07 24.10 -20.62
CA LYS A 24 -18.83 24.89 -20.72
C LYS A 24 -17.58 24.05 -20.92
N LEU A 25 -17.52 22.88 -20.28
CA LEU A 25 -16.33 22.02 -20.31
C LEU A 25 -16.60 20.66 -20.97
N GLY A 26 -17.83 20.38 -21.41
CA GLY A 26 -18.18 19.10 -22.03
C GLY A 26 -18.08 17.92 -21.06
N ILE A 27 -18.11 18.16 -19.74
CA ILE A 27 -17.93 17.11 -18.73
C ILE A 27 -19.21 16.30 -18.63
N GLU A 28 -19.12 15.01 -18.92
CA GLU A 28 -20.24 14.06 -18.89
C GLU A 28 -20.07 13.00 -17.81
N SER A 29 -18.88 12.84 -17.23
CA SER A 29 -18.56 11.79 -16.25
C SER A 29 -17.84 12.31 -14.99
N ILE A 30 -17.92 11.53 -13.91
CA ILE A 30 -17.22 11.81 -12.64
C ILE A 30 -15.70 11.89 -12.86
N GLU A 31 -15.17 11.06 -13.75
CA GLU A 31 -13.74 10.98 -14.04
C GLU A 31 -13.24 12.24 -14.76
N GLU A 32 -13.98 12.72 -15.77
CA GLU A 32 -13.70 14.00 -16.43
C GLU A 32 -13.80 15.17 -15.46
N LEU A 33 -14.79 15.13 -14.54
CA LEU A 33 -14.96 16.15 -13.53
C LEU A 33 -13.79 16.17 -12.53
N LYS A 34 -13.36 15.01 -12.05
CA LYS A 34 -12.22 14.85 -11.14
C LYS A 34 -10.96 15.40 -11.78
N LYS A 35 -10.67 15.00 -13.02
CA LYS A 35 -9.51 15.47 -13.78
C LYS A 35 -9.54 16.98 -14.00
N ALA A 36 -10.71 17.55 -14.33
CA ALA A 36 -10.86 18.99 -14.50
C ALA A 36 -10.63 19.74 -13.18
N ALA A 37 -11.13 19.22 -12.06
CA ALA A 37 -10.95 19.80 -10.74
C ALA A 37 -9.51 19.70 -10.22
N GLU A 38 -8.83 18.56 -10.40
CA GLU A 38 -7.41 18.38 -10.04
C GLU A 38 -6.50 19.30 -10.86
N GLN A 39 -6.89 19.62 -12.09
CA GLN A 39 -6.17 20.55 -12.97
C GLN A 39 -6.54 22.03 -12.70
N GLY A 40 -7.40 22.32 -11.71
CA GLY A 40 -7.83 23.68 -11.37
C GLY A 40 -8.77 24.33 -12.39
N LYS A 41 -9.26 23.58 -13.39
CA LYS A 41 -10.04 24.11 -14.51
C LYS A 41 -11.47 24.50 -14.14
N LEU A 42 -11.95 24.11 -12.96
CA LEU A 42 -13.30 24.49 -12.53
C LEU A 42 -13.35 25.94 -12.04
N ARG A 43 -12.23 26.47 -11.56
CA ARG A 43 -12.12 27.83 -10.99
C ARG A 43 -12.50 28.93 -11.97
N ASP A 44 -12.31 28.69 -13.26
CA ASP A 44 -12.58 29.64 -14.34
C ASP A 44 -14.08 29.74 -14.69
N LEU A 45 -14.94 28.93 -14.06
CA LEU A 45 -16.38 28.95 -14.29
C LEU A 45 -17.13 29.78 -13.24
N ASP A 46 -18.10 30.56 -13.71
CA ASP A 46 -19.00 31.33 -12.84
C ASP A 46 -19.71 30.42 -11.81
N GLY A 47 -19.45 30.68 -10.53
CA GLY A 47 -20.01 29.90 -9.41
C GLY A 47 -19.19 28.68 -8.97
N PHE A 48 -17.96 28.51 -9.49
CA PHE A 48 -17.04 27.40 -9.19
C PHE A 48 -15.69 27.87 -8.64
N GLY A 49 -15.69 28.89 -7.78
CA GLY A 49 -14.46 29.32 -7.09
C GLY A 49 -13.80 28.19 -6.28
N GLU A 50 -12.58 28.45 -5.78
CA GLU A 50 -11.70 27.46 -5.15
C GLU A 50 -12.38 26.57 -4.08
N VAL A 51 -13.26 27.15 -3.26
CA VAL A 51 -14.03 26.42 -2.24
C VAL A 51 -14.99 25.41 -2.86
N THR A 52 -15.64 25.77 -3.97
CA THR A 52 -16.55 24.86 -4.70
C THR A 52 -15.78 23.73 -5.38
N GLU A 53 -14.64 24.02 -6.01
CA GLU A 53 -13.79 22.98 -6.62
C GLU A 53 -13.30 21.96 -5.57
N ARG A 54 -12.83 22.45 -4.42
CA ARG A 54 -12.43 21.61 -3.29
C ARG A 54 -13.58 20.75 -2.77
N ASN A 55 -14.79 21.31 -2.66
CA ASN A 55 -15.98 20.57 -2.25
C ASN A 55 -16.42 19.52 -3.30
N ILE A 56 -16.23 19.79 -4.59
CA ILE A 56 -16.50 18.83 -5.66
C ILE A 56 -15.51 17.66 -5.60
N LEU A 57 -14.22 17.93 -5.43
CA LEU A 57 -13.21 16.88 -5.24
C LEU A 57 -13.53 16.01 -4.03
N ARG A 58 -13.86 16.64 -2.89
CA ARG A 58 -14.28 15.93 -1.68
C ARG A 58 -15.56 15.13 -1.90
N GLY A 59 -16.56 15.68 -2.60
CA GLY A 59 -17.80 14.97 -2.91
C GLY A 59 -17.58 13.77 -3.86
N ILE A 60 -16.67 13.90 -4.83
CA ILE A 60 -16.27 12.81 -5.73
C ILE A 60 -15.58 11.71 -4.93
N GLU A 61 -14.67 12.07 -4.03
CA GLU A 61 -14.06 11.12 -3.11
C GLU A 61 -15.11 10.43 -2.25
N MET A 62 -16.05 11.17 -1.65
CA MET A 62 -17.15 10.60 -0.87
C MET A 62 -18.01 9.63 -1.67
N LEU A 63 -18.24 9.92 -2.95
CA LEU A 63 -18.98 9.01 -3.83
C LEU A 63 -18.17 7.75 -4.18
N GLN A 64 -16.86 7.88 -4.39
CA GLN A 64 -15.97 6.73 -4.55
C GLN A 64 -15.86 5.92 -3.25
N ARG A 65 -15.98 6.57 -2.09
CA ARG A 65 -16.06 5.99 -0.75
C ARG A 65 -17.42 5.32 -0.47
N SER A 66 -18.41 5.37 -1.37
CA SER A 66 -19.74 4.76 -1.15
C SER A 66 -19.74 3.23 -1.11
N MET A 67 -18.57 2.56 -1.20
CA MET A 67 -18.39 1.15 -0.83
C MET A 67 -17.92 0.94 0.63
N GLY A 68 -17.85 2.00 1.44
CA GLY A 68 -17.55 1.94 2.88
C GLY A 68 -16.10 1.56 3.20
N ARG A 69 -15.16 1.76 2.26
CA ARG A 69 -13.72 1.51 2.46
C ARG A 69 -12.86 2.62 1.85
N VAL A 70 -11.72 2.91 2.46
CA VAL A 70 -10.69 3.86 2.01
C VAL A 70 -9.36 3.15 1.73
N LEU A 71 -8.45 3.80 1.01
CA LEU A 71 -7.10 3.28 0.79
C LEU A 71 -6.33 3.19 2.12
N LEU A 72 -5.43 2.21 2.21
CA LEU A 72 -4.53 2.04 3.35
C LEU A 72 -3.77 3.34 3.69
N SER A 73 -3.26 4.06 2.69
CA SER A 73 -2.47 5.27 2.92
C SER A 73 -3.24 6.36 3.65
N ILE A 74 -4.49 6.61 3.24
CA ILE A 74 -5.36 7.63 3.81
C ILE A 74 -5.66 7.28 5.27
N ALA A 75 -6.15 6.06 5.52
CA ALA A 75 -6.46 5.62 6.88
C ALA A 75 -5.22 5.57 7.78
N PHE A 76 -4.05 5.21 7.23
CA PHE A 76 -2.80 5.20 7.97
C PHE A 76 -2.37 6.60 8.40
N GLU A 77 -2.50 7.60 7.52
CA GLU A 77 -2.20 8.99 7.83
C GLU A 77 -3.13 9.53 8.93
N ASP A 78 -4.44 9.40 8.76
CA ASP A 78 -5.43 9.83 9.76
C ASP A 78 -5.23 9.12 11.10
N GLY A 79 -5.03 7.80 11.08
CA GLY A 79 -4.78 7.00 12.26
C GLY A 79 -3.50 7.43 12.98
N SER A 80 -2.44 7.75 12.25
CA SER A 80 -1.18 8.22 12.82
C SER A 80 -1.33 9.59 13.49
N HIS A 81 -2.00 10.54 12.82
CA HIS A 81 -2.27 11.86 13.38
C HIS A 81 -3.13 11.78 14.66
N LEU A 82 -4.14 10.92 14.66
CA LEU A 82 -4.98 10.67 15.84
C LEU A 82 -4.21 10.05 16.99
N VAL A 83 -3.34 9.07 16.72
CA VAL A 83 -2.46 8.48 17.74
C VAL A 83 -1.55 9.56 18.34
N ASP A 84 -0.93 10.40 17.50
CA ASP A 84 -0.05 11.47 17.96
C ASP A 84 -0.79 12.56 18.72
N TYR A 85 -2.05 12.82 18.37
CA TYR A 85 -2.93 13.67 19.16
C TYR A 85 -3.22 13.03 20.53
N LEU A 86 -3.68 11.78 20.58
CA LEU A 86 -4.03 11.07 21.83
C LEU A 86 -2.84 10.95 22.79
N LYS A 87 -1.61 10.81 22.28
CA LYS A 87 -0.37 10.82 23.09
C LYS A 87 -0.19 12.10 23.91
N LYS A 88 -0.86 13.21 23.58
CA LYS A 88 -0.78 14.47 24.32
C LYS A 88 -1.61 14.45 25.61
N ASN A 89 -2.49 13.46 25.80
CA ASN A 89 -3.21 13.29 27.05
C ASN A 89 -2.37 12.44 28.03
N SER A 90 -2.00 13.03 29.17
CA SER A 90 -1.16 12.38 30.19
C SER A 90 -1.80 11.16 30.87
N ASP A 91 -3.12 10.99 30.77
CA ASP A 91 -3.82 9.82 31.29
C ASP A 91 -3.75 8.61 30.32
N ALA A 92 -3.25 8.79 29.10
CA ALA A 92 -3.05 7.70 28.14
C ALA A 92 -1.72 7.00 28.41
N LEU A 93 -1.76 5.70 28.71
CA LEU A 93 -0.58 4.92 29.09
C LEU A 93 0.04 4.19 27.89
N ASN A 94 -0.75 3.36 27.21
CA ASN A 94 -0.37 2.74 25.95
C ASN A 94 -1.42 3.06 24.89
N ILE A 95 -0.99 3.29 23.66
CA ILE A 95 -1.85 3.65 22.53
C ILE A 95 -1.42 2.81 21.32
N SER A 96 -2.37 2.22 20.61
CA SER A 96 -2.09 1.51 19.37
C SER A 96 -3.27 1.58 18.41
N ILE A 97 -2.97 1.69 17.12
CA ILE A 97 -3.92 1.37 16.06
C ILE A 97 -4.19 -0.14 16.12
N ALA A 98 -5.44 -0.54 15.93
CA ALA A 98 -5.88 -1.93 15.86
C ALA A 98 -6.57 -2.20 14.50
N GLY A 99 -7.45 -3.19 14.46
CA GLY A 99 -8.27 -3.47 13.30
C GLY A 99 -7.50 -3.87 12.05
N SER A 100 -8.15 -3.70 10.91
CA SER A 100 -7.56 -3.97 9.60
C SER A 100 -6.40 -3.03 9.24
N LEU A 101 -6.36 -1.84 9.85
CA LEU A 101 -5.29 -0.87 9.63
C LEU A 101 -3.98 -1.36 10.24
N ARG A 102 -4.01 -1.91 11.46
CA ARG A 102 -2.82 -2.51 12.08
C ARG A 102 -2.32 -3.74 11.32
N ARG A 103 -3.23 -4.50 10.68
CA ARG A 103 -2.85 -5.61 9.79
C ARG A 103 -2.44 -5.16 8.39
N MET A 104 -2.46 -3.85 8.12
CA MET A 104 -2.09 -3.23 6.85
C MET A 104 -2.87 -3.76 5.64
N LYS A 105 -4.18 -3.99 5.78
CA LYS A 105 -5.00 -4.37 4.61
C LYS A 105 -5.02 -3.22 3.60
N GLU A 106 -4.99 -3.57 2.31
CA GLU A 106 -4.93 -2.62 1.18
C GLU A 106 -6.06 -1.58 1.17
N THR A 107 -7.22 -1.95 1.73
CA THR A 107 -8.33 -1.04 1.98
C THR A 107 -8.80 -1.20 3.42
N ILE A 108 -9.31 -0.12 4.01
CA ILE A 108 -9.69 -0.01 5.42
C ILE A 108 -11.15 0.44 5.52
N GLY A 109 -11.94 -0.15 6.41
CA GLY A 109 -13.33 0.27 6.62
C GLY A 109 -13.39 1.46 7.58
N ASP A 110 -13.08 1.19 8.83
CA ASP A 110 -12.93 2.13 9.93
C ASP A 110 -11.52 2.04 10.53
N ILE A 111 -11.14 3.07 11.28
CA ILE A 111 -9.92 3.06 12.09
C ILE A 111 -10.29 2.65 13.52
N ASP A 112 -9.72 1.55 13.99
CA ASP A 112 -9.78 1.15 15.40
C ASP A 112 -8.55 1.67 16.14
N ILE A 113 -8.76 2.37 17.26
CA ILE A 113 -7.68 2.79 18.18
C ILE A 113 -7.95 2.23 19.57
N LEU A 114 -6.90 1.65 20.16
CA LEU A 114 -6.90 1.20 21.55
C LEU A 114 -6.03 2.11 22.40
N VAL A 115 -6.55 2.47 23.56
CA VAL A 115 -5.82 3.17 24.61
C VAL A 115 -5.96 2.40 25.91
N SER A 116 -4.88 2.30 26.69
CA SER A 116 -4.97 1.90 28.09
C SER A 116 -4.93 3.10 29.01
N SER A 117 -5.83 3.15 29.98
CA SER A 117 -5.91 4.24 30.96
C SER A 117 -6.65 3.78 32.22
N LEU A 118 -6.36 4.43 33.34
CA LEU A 118 -7.16 4.35 34.57
C LEU A 118 -8.23 5.45 34.65
N LYS A 119 -8.22 6.42 33.73
CA LYS A 119 -9.18 7.53 33.64
C LYS A 119 -9.81 7.59 32.23
N PRO A 120 -10.65 6.61 31.87
CA PRO A 120 -11.13 6.48 30.50
C PRO A 120 -11.95 7.68 30.02
N GLU A 121 -12.71 8.34 30.91
CA GLU A 121 -13.49 9.54 30.58
C GLU A 121 -12.60 10.71 30.10
N SER A 122 -11.43 10.90 30.74
CA SER A 122 -10.43 11.91 30.32
C SER A 122 -10.00 11.69 28.88
N ILE A 123 -9.79 10.43 28.48
CA ILE A 123 -9.40 10.06 27.12
C ILE A 123 -10.54 10.34 26.14
N MET A 124 -11.77 9.93 26.48
CA MET A 124 -12.93 10.11 25.60
C MET A 124 -13.25 11.59 25.37
N ASP A 125 -13.19 12.41 26.42
CA ASP A 125 -13.40 13.85 26.32
C ASP A 125 -12.31 14.55 25.50
N PHE A 126 -11.08 14.05 25.57
CA PHE A 126 -9.99 14.56 24.77
C PHE A 126 -10.12 14.14 23.29
N PHE A 127 -10.50 12.89 23.03
CA PHE A 127 -10.66 12.34 21.68
C PHE A 127 -11.70 13.09 20.86
N VAL A 128 -12.89 13.35 21.42
CA VAL A 128 -13.98 14.05 20.69
C VAL A 128 -13.67 15.51 20.36
N LYS A 129 -12.61 16.08 20.96
CA LYS A 129 -12.12 17.45 20.67
C LYS A 129 -11.07 17.48 19.56
N TYR A 130 -10.70 16.33 18.99
CA TYR A 130 -9.78 16.29 17.87
C TYR A 130 -10.30 17.16 16.72
N GLN A 131 -9.42 17.99 16.16
CA GLN A 131 -9.79 19.08 15.25
C GLN A 131 -10.57 18.64 14.01
N ASP A 132 -10.33 17.41 13.56
CA ASP A 132 -10.97 16.86 12.35
C ASP A 132 -12.19 16.01 12.65
N VAL A 133 -12.66 15.92 13.90
CA VAL A 133 -13.96 15.33 14.22
C VAL A 133 -15.06 16.22 13.65
N ASP A 134 -15.94 15.62 12.84
CA ASP A 134 -17.11 16.27 12.25
C ASP A 134 -18.38 15.88 13.00
N GLN A 135 -18.55 14.58 13.29
CA GLN A 135 -19.72 14.05 13.96
C GLN A 135 -19.31 13.04 15.05
N ILE A 136 -19.98 13.12 16.21
CA ILE A 136 -19.91 12.08 17.24
C ILE A 136 -21.08 11.13 17.02
N LEU A 137 -20.81 9.87 16.71
CA LEU A 137 -21.84 8.85 16.52
C LEU A 137 -22.27 8.24 17.86
N VAL A 138 -21.28 7.90 18.69
CA VAL A 138 -21.48 7.30 20.01
C VAL A 138 -20.42 7.86 20.94
N LYS A 139 -20.81 8.25 22.16
CA LYS A 139 -19.90 8.59 23.25
C LYS A 139 -20.29 7.82 24.50
N GLY A 140 -19.43 6.90 24.91
CA GLY A 140 -19.55 6.12 26.13
C GLY A 140 -18.33 6.26 27.01
N SER A 141 -18.35 5.62 28.19
CA SER A 141 -17.25 5.67 29.15
C SER A 141 -15.98 4.97 28.64
N THR A 142 -16.12 3.86 27.90
CA THR A 142 -14.99 3.05 27.39
C THR A 142 -15.02 2.78 25.89
N LYS A 143 -16.05 3.24 25.18
CA LYS A 143 -16.12 3.26 23.72
C LYS A 143 -16.64 4.60 23.22
N THR A 144 -15.97 5.19 22.23
CA THR A 144 -16.45 6.36 21.49
C THR A 144 -16.23 6.15 20.00
N SER A 145 -17.22 6.49 19.18
CA SER A 145 -17.17 6.41 17.72
C SER A 145 -17.44 7.78 17.13
N VAL A 146 -16.59 8.23 16.22
CA VAL A 146 -16.69 9.53 15.54
C VAL A 146 -16.56 9.36 14.03
N VAL A 147 -17.03 10.35 13.28
CA VAL A 147 -16.76 10.52 11.86
C VAL A 147 -15.88 11.74 11.71
N LEU A 148 -14.75 11.58 11.00
CA LEU A 148 -13.86 12.67 10.66
C LEU A 148 -14.44 13.51 9.52
N ARG A 149 -13.90 14.72 9.30
CA ARG A 149 -14.32 15.60 8.22
C ARG A 149 -14.17 14.95 6.85
N ASP A 150 -13.17 14.10 6.64
CA ASP A 150 -13.03 13.39 5.37
C ASP A 150 -14.09 12.27 5.19
N GLY A 151 -14.87 11.95 6.24
CA GLY A 151 -15.92 10.95 6.26
C GLY A 151 -15.49 9.59 6.82
N LEU A 152 -14.23 9.44 7.25
CA LEU A 152 -13.75 8.19 7.82
C LEU A 152 -14.25 8.00 9.26
N GLN A 153 -14.77 6.81 9.57
CA GLN A 153 -15.17 6.46 10.92
C GLN A 153 -13.96 6.02 11.74
N VAL A 154 -13.91 6.48 12.99
CA VAL A 154 -12.90 6.08 13.97
C VAL A 154 -13.57 5.58 15.23
N ASP A 155 -13.23 4.35 15.62
CA ASP A 155 -13.66 3.70 16.86
C ASP A 155 -12.51 3.74 17.87
N LEU A 156 -12.69 4.47 18.97
CA LEU A 156 -11.78 4.49 20.10
C LEU A 156 -12.30 3.60 21.22
N ARG A 157 -11.42 2.76 21.76
CA ARG A 157 -11.69 1.93 22.94
C ARG A 157 -10.64 2.14 24.02
N VAL A 158 -11.10 2.27 25.26
CA VAL A 158 -10.23 2.35 26.43
C VAL A 158 -10.37 1.09 27.28
N VAL A 159 -9.22 0.49 27.61
CA VAL A 159 -9.12 -0.69 28.48
C VAL A 159 -8.22 -0.41 29.67
N LYS A 160 -8.26 -1.27 30.68
CA LYS A 160 -7.30 -1.20 31.79
C LYS A 160 -5.89 -1.59 31.32
N PRO A 161 -4.81 -1.10 31.96
CA PRO A 161 -3.43 -1.42 31.57
C PRO A 161 -3.13 -2.93 31.54
N GLU A 162 -3.67 -3.69 32.48
CA GLU A 162 -3.53 -5.14 32.55
C GLU A 162 -4.21 -5.89 31.40
N SER A 163 -5.15 -5.26 30.69
CA SER A 163 -5.89 -5.86 29.58
C SER A 163 -5.38 -5.44 28.20
N PHE A 164 -4.38 -4.55 28.13
CA PHE A 164 -3.99 -3.91 26.87
C PHE A 164 -3.55 -4.91 25.79
N GLY A 165 -2.74 -5.91 26.16
CA GLY A 165 -2.31 -6.97 25.25
C GLY A 165 -3.46 -7.84 24.73
N ALA A 166 -4.37 -8.26 25.61
CA ALA A 166 -5.54 -9.05 25.21
C ALA A 166 -6.50 -8.25 24.31
N ALA A 167 -6.74 -6.98 24.65
CA ALA A 167 -7.51 -6.07 23.82
C ALA A 167 -6.85 -5.89 22.44
N LEU A 168 -5.54 -5.71 22.40
CA LEU A 168 -4.80 -5.53 21.16
C LEU A 168 -4.89 -6.78 20.28
N GLN A 169 -4.73 -7.98 20.84
CA GLN A 169 -4.97 -9.24 20.13
C GLN A 169 -6.39 -9.29 19.57
N TYR A 170 -7.40 -9.01 20.41
CA TYR A 170 -8.82 -9.09 20.08
C TYR A 170 -9.22 -8.10 18.98
N PHE A 171 -8.94 -6.82 19.14
CA PHE A 171 -9.36 -5.77 18.20
C PHE A 171 -8.46 -5.68 16.97
N THR A 172 -7.23 -6.19 17.01
CA THR A 172 -6.41 -6.36 15.79
C THR A 172 -7.03 -7.41 14.88
N GLY A 173 -7.56 -8.51 15.43
CA GLY A 173 -8.13 -9.59 14.63
C GLY A 173 -7.08 -10.29 13.74
N SER A 174 -7.46 -10.83 12.57
CA SER A 174 -8.81 -10.80 11.97
C SER A 174 -9.87 -11.56 12.78
N LYS A 175 -11.13 -11.50 12.36
CA LYS A 175 -12.22 -12.30 12.95
C LYS A 175 -11.88 -13.80 12.89
N GLU A 176 -11.39 -14.26 11.76
CA GLU A 176 -11.02 -15.66 11.50
C GLU A 176 -9.85 -16.08 12.40
N HIS A 177 -8.82 -15.24 12.52
CA HIS A 177 -7.71 -15.46 13.46
C HIS A 177 -8.23 -15.58 14.90
N ASN A 178 -9.08 -14.65 15.35
CA ASN A 178 -9.64 -14.66 16.69
C ASN A 178 -10.49 -15.91 16.99
N ILE A 179 -11.21 -16.43 15.99
CA ILE A 179 -11.96 -17.69 16.14
C ILE A 179 -11.00 -18.83 16.47
N GLN A 180 -9.87 -18.94 15.76
CA GLN A 180 -8.88 -19.98 16.04
C GLN A 180 -8.20 -19.81 17.39
N ILE A 181 -7.86 -18.58 17.77
CA ILE A 181 -7.29 -18.27 19.10
C ILE A 181 -8.23 -18.71 20.23
N ARG A 182 -9.52 -18.40 20.12
CA ARG A 182 -10.52 -18.85 21.11
C ARG A 182 -10.70 -20.36 21.13
N ASN A 183 -10.76 -21.00 19.96
CA ASN A 183 -10.87 -22.46 19.87
C ASN A 183 -9.67 -23.16 20.53
N LEU A 184 -8.45 -22.63 20.33
CA LEU A 184 -7.25 -23.14 20.97
C LEU A 184 -7.27 -22.95 22.48
N ALA A 185 -7.70 -21.77 22.95
CA ALA A 185 -7.86 -21.50 24.38
C ALA A 185 -8.82 -22.50 25.04
N ILE A 186 -9.99 -22.74 24.44
CA ILE A 186 -10.99 -23.68 24.96
C ILE A 186 -10.40 -25.09 25.10
N LYS A 187 -9.64 -25.57 24.11
CA LYS A 187 -8.95 -26.87 24.17
C LYS A 187 -7.93 -26.98 25.30
N ARG A 188 -7.46 -25.85 25.83
CA ARG A 188 -6.50 -25.75 26.94
C ARG A 188 -7.15 -25.43 28.28
N GLY A 189 -8.48 -25.47 28.37
CA GLY A 189 -9.19 -25.08 29.60
C GLY A 189 -9.12 -23.58 29.90
N LEU A 190 -8.90 -22.76 28.86
CA LEU A 190 -8.80 -21.30 28.95
C LEU A 190 -9.93 -20.61 28.18
N LYS A 191 -10.16 -19.34 28.52
CA LYS A 191 -11.06 -18.40 27.84
C LYS A 191 -10.26 -17.14 27.50
N VAL A 192 -10.39 -16.65 26.27
CA VAL A 192 -9.73 -15.42 25.80
C VAL A 192 -10.80 -14.44 25.34
N ASN A 193 -10.72 -13.20 25.83
CA ASN A 193 -11.58 -12.09 25.43
C ASN A 193 -10.77 -10.78 25.43
N GLU A 194 -11.44 -9.65 25.21
CA GLU A 194 -10.81 -8.33 25.15
C GLU A 194 -10.17 -7.86 26.48
N TYR A 195 -10.45 -8.53 27.60
CA TYR A 195 -9.95 -8.16 28.93
C TYR A 195 -8.76 -9.02 29.38
N GLY A 196 -8.56 -10.20 28.80
CA GLY A 196 -7.52 -11.12 29.24
C GLY A 196 -7.70 -12.57 28.77
N VAL A 197 -6.80 -13.40 29.27
CA VAL A 197 -6.86 -14.86 29.28
C VAL A 197 -7.24 -15.29 30.69
N PHE A 198 -8.22 -16.18 30.79
CA PHE A 198 -8.79 -16.65 32.04
C PHE A 198 -8.84 -18.18 32.06
N GLU A 199 -8.71 -18.77 33.25
CA GLU A 199 -9.09 -20.16 33.47
C GLU A 199 -10.60 -20.33 33.23
N LYS A 200 -10.98 -21.34 32.45
CA LYS A 200 -12.38 -21.51 32.01
C LYS A 200 -13.36 -21.77 33.16
N ASP A 201 -12.94 -22.52 34.17
CA ASP A 201 -13.83 -22.99 35.24
C ASP A 201 -13.85 -22.06 36.46
N SER A 202 -12.78 -21.30 36.69
CA SER A 202 -12.62 -20.43 37.87
C SER A 202 -12.73 -18.93 37.54
N ASP A 203 -12.74 -18.57 36.26
CA ASP A 203 -12.59 -17.19 35.75
C ASP A 203 -11.36 -16.45 36.34
N LYS A 204 -10.36 -17.19 36.82
CA LYS A 204 -9.11 -16.62 37.33
C LYS A 204 -8.30 -16.02 36.17
N TYR A 205 -7.88 -14.77 36.33
CA TYR A 205 -7.00 -14.09 35.38
C TYR A 205 -5.63 -14.78 35.28
N VAL A 206 -5.17 -14.99 34.05
CA VAL A 206 -3.91 -15.68 33.72
C VAL A 206 -2.92 -14.74 33.04
N ALA A 207 -3.36 -14.01 32.02
CA ALA A 207 -2.50 -13.17 31.16
C ALA A 207 -3.34 -12.10 30.44
N GLY A 208 -2.69 -11.07 29.89
CA GLY A 208 -3.41 -10.03 29.15
C GLY A 208 -2.67 -8.70 29.02
N LYS A 209 -1.54 -8.53 29.72
CA LYS A 209 -0.82 -7.26 29.76
C LYS A 209 -0.15 -6.96 28.43
N THR A 210 0.45 -7.97 27.79
CA THR A 210 1.06 -7.86 26.46
C THR A 210 0.53 -8.93 25.52
N GLU A 211 0.60 -8.69 24.20
CA GLU A 211 0.14 -9.69 23.23
C GLU A 211 1.02 -10.95 23.28
N GLU A 212 2.33 -10.81 23.47
CA GLU A 212 3.28 -11.90 23.61
C GLU A 212 2.90 -12.81 24.78
N GLU A 213 2.47 -12.24 25.91
CA GLU A 213 1.99 -12.98 27.07
C GLU A 213 0.73 -13.81 26.71
N VAL A 214 -0.21 -13.21 25.97
CA VAL A 214 -1.43 -13.89 25.50
C VAL A 214 -1.07 -15.06 24.59
N TYR A 215 -0.25 -14.84 23.55
CA TYR A 215 0.17 -15.91 22.63
C TYR A 215 0.96 -17.01 23.36
N LYS A 216 1.91 -16.65 24.22
CA LYS A 216 2.72 -17.61 25.00
C LYS A 216 1.87 -18.47 25.91
N THR A 217 0.86 -17.90 26.58
CA THR A 217 -0.08 -18.65 27.44
C THR A 217 -0.85 -19.72 26.64
N LEU A 218 -1.15 -19.42 25.37
CA LEU A 218 -1.78 -20.36 24.45
C LEU A 218 -0.78 -21.31 23.76
N GLY A 219 0.50 -21.27 24.17
CA GLY A 219 1.59 -22.08 23.59
C GLY A 219 1.85 -21.77 22.12
N LEU A 220 1.75 -20.49 21.75
CA LEU A 220 2.02 -19.98 20.42
C LEU A 220 3.26 -19.09 20.43
N GLN A 221 4.08 -19.19 19.38
CA GLN A 221 4.98 -18.11 18.98
C GLN A 221 4.16 -16.83 18.75
N TYR A 222 4.73 -15.65 19.05
CA TYR A 222 4.09 -14.38 18.74
C TYR A 222 3.84 -14.23 17.23
N ILE A 223 2.63 -13.81 16.86
CA ILE A 223 2.19 -13.68 15.47
C ILE A 223 2.07 -12.19 15.14
N GLU A 224 2.87 -11.73 14.19
CA GLU A 224 2.82 -10.36 13.68
C GLU A 224 1.42 -10.01 13.14
N PRO A 225 0.90 -8.79 13.37
CA PRO A 225 -0.44 -8.38 12.95
C PRO A 225 -0.73 -8.64 11.47
N GLU A 226 0.24 -8.38 10.58
CA GLU A 226 0.12 -8.58 9.14
C GLU A 226 -0.14 -10.03 8.73
N MET A 227 0.21 -11.00 9.58
CA MET A 227 0.01 -12.43 9.32
C MET A 227 -1.36 -12.95 9.78
N ARG A 228 -2.12 -12.19 10.57
CA ARG A 228 -3.34 -12.64 11.28
C ARG A 228 -4.57 -12.67 10.37
N GLU A 229 -4.54 -13.52 9.35
CA GLU A 229 -5.62 -13.69 8.36
C GLU A 229 -6.10 -15.15 8.25
N ASN A 230 -5.71 -16.04 9.17
CA ASN A 230 -6.05 -17.46 9.18
C ASN A 230 -5.65 -18.18 7.87
N ARG A 231 -4.37 -18.05 7.50
CA ARG A 231 -3.75 -18.60 6.28
C ARG A 231 -2.61 -19.60 6.59
N GLY A 232 -2.62 -20.18 7.79
CA GLY A 232 -1.63 -21.14 8.28
C GLY A 232 -0.75 -20.63 9.43
N GLU A 233 -0.93 -19.38 9.87
CA GLU A 233 -0.07 -18.74 10.87
C GLU A 233 -0.21 -19.42 12.23
N ILE A 234 -1.40 -19.91 12.58
CA ILE A 234 -1.65 -20.58 13.86
C ILE A 234 -0.90 -21.92 13.90
N GLU A 235 -0.99 -22.72 12.84
CA GLU A 235 -0.36 -24.03 12.74
C GLU A 235 1.16 -23.94 12.79
N LEU A 236 1.74 -22.91 12.17
CA LEU A 236 3.18 -22.64 12.24
C LEU A 236 3.59 -22.12 13.62
N ALA A 237 2.80 -21.23 14.22
CA ALA A 237 3.07 -20.69 15.55
C ALA A 237 3.06 -21.78 16.64
N GLN A 238 2.17 -22.76 16.54
CA GLN A 238 2.15 -23.93 17.43
C GLN A 238 3.42 -24.79 17.33
N LYS A 239 4.06 -24.78 16.16
CA LYS A 239 5.29 -25.53 15.88
C LYS A 239 6.56 -24.70 16.09
N ASN A 240 6.43 -23.42 16.49
CA ASN A 240 7.52 -22.43 16.51
C ASN A 240 8.26 -22.35 15.16
N LYS A 241 7.50 -22.31 14.06
CA LYS A 241 8.01 -22.28 12.68
C LYS A 241 7.50 -21.08 11.88
N LEU A 242 7.10 -19.98 12.54
CA LEU A 242 6.76 -18.77 11.79
C LEU A 242 8.01 -18.22 11.09
N PRO A 243 7.89 -17.76 9.84
CA PRO A 243 8.98 -17.09 9.15
C PRO A 243 9.37 -15.78 9.85
N HIS A 244 10.64 -15.39 9.74
CA HIS A 244 11.09 -14.09 10.22
C HIS A 244 10.85 -13.02 9.16
N ILE A 245 9.61 -12.57 9.08
CA ILE A 245 9.15 -11.66 8.02
C ILE A 245 9.96 -10.34 8.00
N VAL A 246 10.11 -9.77 6.80
CA VAL A 246 10.87 -8.54 6.57
C VAL A 246 10.39 -7.39 7.48
N GLY A 247 11.33 -6.67 8.08
CA GLY A 247 11.09 -5.49 8.91
C GLY A 247 10.93 -4.21 8.09
N TYR A 248 10.30 -3.19 8.68
CA TYR A 248 10.12 -1.89 8.03
C TYR A 248 11.44 -1.14 7.79
N ASP A 249 12.49 -1.44 8.56
CA ASP A 249 13.82 -0.83 8.43
C ASP A 249 14.82 -1.69 7.63
N ASP A 250 14.37 -2.81 7.04
CA ASP A 250 15.25 -3.72 6.30
C ASP A 250 15.52 -3.30 4.85
N ILE A 251 14.71 -2.38 4.33
CA ILE A 251 14.78 -1.92 2.95
C ILE A 251 15.90 -0.90 2.80
N LYS A 252 16.80 -1.15 1.86
CA LYS A 252 17.98 -0.33 1.59
C LYS A 252 17.84 0.59 0.39
N GLY A 253 16.74 0.51 -0.34
CA GLY A 253 16.54 1.32 -1.53
C GLY A 253 15.27 0.98 -2.27
N ASP A 254 15.03 1.75 -3.31
CA ASP A 254 13.82 1.71 -4.11
C ASP A 254 14.20 1.54 -5.58
N PHE A 255 13.63 0.52 -6.22
CA PHE A 255 13.95 0.15 -7.60
C PHE A 255 13.04 0.84 -8.64
N HIS A 256 11.97 1.54 -8.25
CA HIS A 256 11.02 2.07 -9.22
C HIS A 256 10.69 3.54 -8.95
N ILE A 257 11.52 4.42 -9.52
CA ILE A 257 11.36 5.88 -9.41
C ILE A 257 11.43 6.52 -10.80
N HIS A 258 10.51 7.45 -11.07
CA HIS A 258 10.40 8.22 -12.29
C HIS A 258 11.02 9.60 -12.09
N SER A 259 11.75 10.08 -13.10
CA SER A 259 12.42 11.37 -13.07
C SER A 259 11.83 12.34 -14.10
N GLN A 260 12.33 13.57 -14.13
CA GLN A 260 12.00 14.57 -15.15
C GLN A 260 12.28 14.13 -16.60
N TRP A 261 13.03 13.03 -16.80
CA TRP A 261 13.24 12.47 -18.13
C TRP A 261 11.95 11.92 -18.76
N SER A 262 11.02 11.40 -17.96
CA SER A 262 9.69 10.98 -18.40
C SER A 262 8.61 11.85 -17.74
N ASP A 263 7.85 11.34 -16.80
CA ASP A 263 6.69 11.97 -16.16
C ASP A 263 6.87 12.23 -14.66
N GLY A 264 8.06 11.95 -14.13
CA GLY A 264 8.47 12.41 -12.81
C GLY A 264 8.66 13.94 -12.75
N THR A 265 8.60 14.46 -11.53
CA THR A 265 8.71 15.90 -11.24
C THR A 265 10.09 16.33 -10.74
N ALA A 266 10.91 15.39 -10.25
CA ALA A 266 12.23 15.65 -9.69
C ALA A 266 13.37 15.23 -10.64
N SER A 267 14.49 15.96 -10.58
CA SER A 267 15.73 15.56 -11.23
C SER A 267 16.34 14.32 -10.58
N ILE A 268 17.22 13.62 -11.31
CA ILE A 268 17.91 12.43 -10.80
C ILE A 268 18.76 12.76 -9.55
N GLU A 269 19.39 13.94 -9.53
CA GLU A 269 20.18 14.38 -8.38
C GLU A 269 19.30 14.64 -7.14
N GLU A 270 18.13 15.27 -7.31
CA GLU A 270 17.16 15.47 -6.22
C GLU A 270 16.67 14.14 -5.66
N ILE A 271 16.34 13.18 -6.54
CA ILE A 271 15.93 11.82 -6.15
C ILE A 271 17.02 11.14 -5.33
N ALA A 272 18.26 11.14 -5.81
CA ALA A 272 19.40 10.54 -5.12
C ALA A 272 19.63 11.16 -3.74
N ARG A 273 19.65 12.49 -3.65
CA ARG A 273 19.83 13.22 -2.38
C ARG A 273 18.68 12.96 -1.41
N TYR A 274 17.45 12.89 -1.89
CA TYR A 274 16.30 12.59 -1.07
C TYR A 274 16.28 11.12 -0.60
N GLY A 275 16.62 10.17 -1.47
CA GLY A 275 16.83 8.77 -1.10
C GLY A 275 17.86 8.61 0.02
N LYS A 276 18.99 9.32 -0.07
CA LYS A 276 19.99 9.34 1.01
C LYS A 276 19.42 9.90 2.33
N LYS A 277 18.59 10.93 2.27
CA LYS A 277 17.88 11.49 3.44
C LYS A 277 16.90 10.50 4.08
N LEU A 278 16.31 9.60 3.27
CA LEU A 278 15.48 8.50 3.75
C LEU A 278 16.29 7.33 4.31
N GLY A 279 17.62 7.35 4.19
CA GLY A 279 18.51 6.29 4.65
C GLY A 279 18.80 5.20 3.61
N TYR A 280 18.44 5.42 2.33
CA TYR A 280 18.72 4.46 1.28
C TYR A 280 20.22 4.41 0.92
N GLU A 281 20.67 3.20 0.60
CA GLU A 281 21.95 2.86 -0.04
C GLU A 281 21.87 2.97 -1.57
N PHE A 282 20.68 2.84 -2.17
CA PHE A 282 20.47 2.99 -3.62
C PHE A 282 19.12 3.57 -4.02
N VAL A 283 19.05 4.08 -5.26
CA VAL A 283 17.83 4.44 -5.97
C VAL A 283 17.86 3.93 -7.41
N GLY A 284 16.71 3.53 -7.92
CA GLY A 284 16.51 2.99 -9.26
C GLY A 284 15.71 3.92 -10.15
N ILE A 285 16.31 4.45 -11.21
CA ILE A 285 15.69 5.44 -12.10
C ILE A 285 15.07 4.73 -13.31
N ALA A 286 13.78 4.44 -13.23
CA ALA A 286 13.05 3.54 -14.12
C ALA A 286 12.04 4.27 -15.04
N ASP A 287 12.44 5.39 -15.64
CA ASP A 287 11.58 6.14 -16.58
C ASP A 287 10.98 5.29 -17.72
N HIS A 288 9.79 5.68 -18.16
CA HIS A 288 9.01 5.01 -19.21
C HIS A 288 9.68 4.97 -20.60
N SER A 289 9.34 3.93 -21.36
CA SER A 289 9.74 3.75 -22.76
C SER A 289 8.95 4.57 -23.79
N ALA A 290 9.45 4.61 -25.04
CA ALA A 290 9.03 5.48 -26.14
C ALA A 290 7.52 5.50 -26.45
N SER A 291 6.84 4.35 -26.36
CA SER A 291 5.44 4.17 -26.76
C SER A 291 4.47 4.94 -25.87
N LEU A 292 4.84 5.21 -24.61
CA LEU A 292 4.02 5.94 -23.65
C LEU A 292 4.16 7.45 -23.83
N LYS A 293 3.73 7.96 -24.99
CA LYS A 293 3.84 9.38 -25.38
C LYS A 293 3.19 10.34 -24.38
N VAL A 294 2.12 9.91 -23.72
CA VAL A 294 1.44 10.69 -22.67
C VAL A 294 2.33 10.95 -21.45
N ALA A 295 3.32 10.10 -21.22
CA ALA A 295 4.30 10.18 -20.14
C ALA A 295 5.68 10.71 -20.60
N ARG A 296 5.77 11.29 -21.81
CA ARG A 296 7.03 11.79 -22.40
C ARG A 296 8.13 10.71 -22.49
N GLY A 297 7.73 9.46 -22.77
CA GLY A 297 8.60 8.30 -22.96
C GLY A 297 9.85 8.56 -23.80
N LEU A 298 10.95 7.91 -23.44
CA LEU A 298 12.26 8.22 -24.02
C LEU A 298 12.47 7.51 -25.37
N SER A 299 13.13 8.18 -26.33
CA SER A 299 13.71 7.51 -27.49
C SER A 299 15.03 6.84 -27.09
N GLU A 300 15.52 5.90 -27.90
CA GLU A 300 16.81 5.23 -27.68
C GLU A 300 17.98 6.24 -27.54
N GLU A 301 17.98 7.33 -28.32
CA GLU A 301 18.97 8.40 -28.18
C GLU A 301 18.88 9.12 -26.83
N ARG A 302 17.66 9.40 -26.34
CA ARG A 302 17.44 10.04 -25.04
C ARG A 302 17.83 9.11 -23.89
N VAL A 303 17.65 7.80 -24.04
CA VAL A 303 18.11 6.81 -23.06
C VAL A 303 19.61 6.91 -22.84
N MET A 304 20.41 6.97 -23.92
CA MET A 304 21.87 7.06 -23.77
C MET A 304 22.29 8.36 -23.06
N LYS A 305 21.62 9.48 -23.37
CA LYS A 305 21.85 10.76 -22.67
C LYS A 305 21.49 10.68 -21.19
N LYS A 306 20.39 9.99 -20.83
CA LYS A 306 20.01 9.75 -19.43
C LYS A 306 21.07 8.93 -18.70
N ILE A 307 21.56 7.85 -19.29
CA ILE A 307 22.58 6.98 -18.70
C ILE A 307 23.89 7.77 -18.47
N GLU A 308 24.29 8.61 -19.43
CA GLU A 308 25.45 9.48 -19.28
C GLU A 308 25.26 10.50 -18.14
N GLU A 309 24.08 11.10 -18.01
CA GLU A 309 23.76 11.98 -16.89
C GLU A 309 23.82 11.24 -15.54
N ILE A 310 23.27 10.03 -15.44
CA ILE A 310 23.35 9.20 -14.24
C ILE A 310 24.80 8.98 -13.83
N ARG A 311 25.68 8.62 -14.79
CA ARG A 311 27.12 8.43 -14.52
C ARG A 311 27.77 9.71 -13.98
N ARG A 312 27.44 10.87 -14.55
CA ARG A 312 27.95 12.17 -14.07
C ARG A 312 27.42 12.58 -12.71
N ILE A 313 26.17 12.25 -12.38
CA ILE A 313 25.57 12.54 -11.07
C ILE A 313 26.11 11.59 -10.02
N GLN A 314 26.35 10.32 -10.37
CA GLN A 314 26.89 9.30 -9.47
C GLN A 314 28.19 9.73 -8.79
N GLU A 315 29.04 10.50 -9.49
CA GLU A 315 30.29 11.06 -8.94
C GLU A 315 30.08 12.12 -7.85
N LYS A 316 28.87 12.68 -7.73
CA LYS A 316 28.53 13.80 -6.83
C LYS A 316 27.70 13.40 -5.61
N VAL A 317 27.27 12.14 -5.53
CA VAL A 317 26.36 11.65 -4.50
C VAL A 317 26.89 10.37 -3.86
N ASP A 318 26.64 10.22 -2.55
CA ASP A 318 27.03 9.05 -1.76
C ASP A 318 25.86 8.05 -1.64
N ILE A 319 25.32 7.67 -2.79
CA ILE A 319 24.24 6.69 -2.94
C ILE A 319 24.36 6.06 -4.33
N LYS A 320 24.12 4.76 -4.46
CA LYS A 320 24.14 4.10 -5.78
C LYS A 320 22.90 4.51 -6.58
N ILE A 321 23.10 4.98 -7.81
CA ILE A 321 22.03 5.23 -8.77
C ILE A 321 22.10 4.11 -9.81
N PHE A 322 21.03 3.32 -9.90
CA PHE A 322 20.86 2.36 -10.97
C PHE A 322 20.14 3.00 -12.15
N ALA A 323 20.70 2.84 -13.34
CA ALA A 323 20.08 3.22 -14.60
C ALA A 323 19.13 2.12 -15.05
N ALA A 324 17.83 2.41 -15.06
CA ALA A 324 16.80 1.45 -15.43
C ALA A 324 15.76 2.03 -16.39
N THR A 325 14.79 1.20 -16.75
CA THR A 325 13.61 1.63 -17.49
C THR A 325 12.42 0.76 -17.13
N GLU A 326 11.25 1.38 -17.14
CA GLU A 326 9.98 0.69 -17.28
C GLU A 326 9.62 0.58 -18.77
N CYS A 327 9.89 -0.60 -19.33
CA CYS A 327 9.69 -0.89 -20.75
C CYS A 327 8.29 -1.44 -21.00
N ASP A 328 7.53 -0.78 -21.86
CA ASP A 328 6.20 -1.24 -22.24
C ASP A 328 6.28 -2.57 -23.02
N ILE A 329 5.36 -3.48 -22.69
CA ILE A 329 5.14 -4.72 -23.41
C ILE A 329 4.10 -4.42 -24.50
N LYS A 330 4.47 -4.54 -25.78
CA LYS A 330 3.56 -4.32 -26.91
C LYS A 330 2.46 -5.38 -26.96
N PRO A 331 1.34 -5.16 -27.70
CA PRO A 331 0.24 -6.13 -27.79
C PRO A 331 0.64 -7.53 -28.26
N ASP A 332 1.74 -7.65 -29.00
CA ASP A 332 2.28 -8.92 -29.49
C ASP A 332 3.31 -9.57 -28.54
N GLY A 333 3.52 -8.99 -27.34
CA GLY A 333 4.46 -9.44 -26.32
C GLY A 333 5.92 -9.01 -26.53
N SER A 334 6.23 -8.31 -27.62
CA SER A 334 7.58 -7.73 -27.81
C SER A 334 7.78 -6.50 -26.92
N LEU A 335 9.03 -6.20 -26.56
CA LEU A 335 9.37 -5.02 -25.77
C LEU A 335 9.45 -3.76 -26.62
N ASP A 336 9.31 -2.62 -25.97
CA ASP A 336 9.29 -1.33 -26.65
C ASP A 336 10.66 -0.88 -27.16
N TYR A 337 11.73 -1.26 -26.47
CA TYR A 337 13.12 -1.05 -26.89
C TYR A 337 13.74 -2.29 -27.55
N SER A 338 14.74 -2.04 -28.40
CA SER A 338 15.60 -3.09 -28.95
C SER A 338 16.51 -3.69 -27.89
N ASN A 339 16.91 -4.96 -28.08
CA ASN A 339 17.89 -5.64 -27.23
C ASN A 339 19.22 -4.86 -27.10
N SER A 340 19.64 -4.14 -28.14
CA SER A 340 20.82 -3.27 -28.12
C SER A 340 20.71 -2.11 -27.13
N ILE A 341 19.50 -1.68 -26.77
CA ILE A 341 19.26 -0.65 -25.75
C ILE A 341 18.97 -1.29 -24.40
N LEU A 342 18.19 -2.36 -24.34
CA LEU A 342 17.87 -3.06 -23.09
C LEU A 342 19.13 -3.55 -22.35
N LYS A 343 20.19 -3.90 -23.10
CA LYS A 343 21.47 -4.32 -22.52
C LYS A 343 22.21 -3.22 -21.75
N GLU A 344 21.94 -1.94 -22.05
CA GLU A 344 22.67 -0.80 -21.48
C GLU A 344 22.16 -0.39 -20.09
N PHE A 345 20.97 -0.86 -19.70
CA PHE A 345 20.42 -0.66 -18.36
C PHE A 345 20.99 -1.67 -17.36
N ASP A 346 21.12 -1.23 -16.11
CA ASP A 346 21.45 -2.10 -14.98
C ASP A 346 20.34 -3.15 -14.75
N TYR A 347 19.08 -2.77 -14.99
CA TYR A 347 17.94 -3.69 -15.01
C TYR A 347 16.77 -3.11 -15.82
N VAL A 348 15.83 -4.00 -16.19
CA VAL A 348 14.65 -3.65 -16.99
C VAL A 348 13.39 -4.15 -16.29
N TYR A 349 12.44 -3.24 -16.07
CA TYR A 349 11.05 -3.59 -15.82
C TYR A 349 10.32 -3.83 -17.14
N ALA A 350 9.55 -4.90 -17.24
CA ALA A 350 8.54 -5.10 -18.27
C ALA A 350 7.16 -4.78 -17.67
N ALA A 351 6.33 -4.00 -18.38
CA ALA A 351 5.06 -3.51 -17.87
C ALA A 351 3.95 -3.44 -18.94
N ILE A 352 2.69 -3.61 -18.55
CA ILE A 352 1.53 -3.46 -19.43
C ILE A 352 0.89 -2.09 -19.19
N HIS A 353 0.87 -1.20 -20.20
CA HIS A 353 0.15 0.08 -20.12
C HIS A 353 -1.03 0.23 -21.09
N THR A 354 -1.22 -0.76 -21.96
CA THR A 354 -2.21 -0.67 -23.04
C THR A 354 -2.95 -1.99 -23.24
N LYS A 355 -4.11 -1.90 -23.90
CA LYS A 355 -4.93 -3.07 -24.28
C LYS A 355 -5.33 -3.96 -23.07
N PHE A 356 -5.75 -3.34 -21.97
CA PHE A 356 -6.17 -4.04 -20.74
C PHE A 356 -7.38 -5.00 -20.88
N LYS A 357 -8.06 -5.02 -22.03
CA LYS A 357 -9.26 -5.83 -22.28
C LYS A 357 -9.00 -7.10 -23.11
N MET A 358 -7.74 -7.52 -23.24
CA MET A 358 -7.40 -8.80 -23.88
C MET A 358 -7.96 -9.96 -23.04
N SER A 359 -8.20 -11.12 -23.66
CA SER A 359 -8.62 -12.30 -22.91
C SER A 359 -7.53 -12.76 -21.94
N ARG A 360 -7.91 -13.50 -20.89
CA ARG A 360 -6.96 -14.08 -19.91
C ARG A 360 -5.78 -14.77 -20.58
N LYS A 361 -6.06 -15.58 -21.61
CA LYS A 361 -5.04 -16.33 -22.35
C LYS A 361 -4.09 -15.39 -23.09
N GLU A 362 -4.62 -14.47 -23.89
CA GLU A 362 -3.81 -13.55 -24.69
C GLU A 362 -2.97 -12.60 -23.83
N MET A 363 -3.52 -12.08 -22.73
CA MET A 363 -2.77 -11.22 -21.80
C MET A 363 -1.63 -11.99 -21.11
N THR A 364 -1.91 -13.22 -20.68
CA THR A 364 -0.90 -14.08 -20.05
C THR A 364 0.23 -14.40 -21.04
N GLU A 365 -0.09 -14.82 -22.27
CA GLU A 365 0.92 -15.12 -23.31
C GLU A 365 1.73 -13.88 -23.70
N ARG A 366 1.10 -12.70 -23.77
CA ARG A 366 1.77 -11.41 -24.01
C ARG A 366 2.82 -11.10 -22.95
N ILE A 367 2.48 -11.29 -21.67
CA ILE A 367 3.40 -11.02 -20.56
C ILE A 367 4.53 -12.07 -20.53
N ILE A 368 4.20 -13.35 -20.70
CA ILE A 368 5.19 -14.44 -20.74
C ILE A 368 6.26 -14.18 -21.80
N LYS A 369 5.85 -13.82 -23.02
CA LYS A 369 6.80 -13.53 -24.11
C LYS A 369 7.77 -12.40 -23.77
N ALA A 370 7.33 -11.41 -22.98
CA ALA A 370 8.23 -10.37 -22.50
C ALA A 370 9.21 -10.89 -21.44
N MET A 371 8.73 -11.73 -20.51
CA MET A 371 9.56 -12.33 -19.45
C MET A 371 10.62 -13.31 -19.98
N GLU A 372 10.42 -13.88 -21.17
CA GLU A 372 11.40 -14.75 -21.84
C GLU A 372 12.57 -13.96 -22.47
N ASN A 373 12.50 -12.63 -22.50
CA ASN A 373 13.61 -11.80 -22.97
C ASN A 373 14.74 -11.75 -21.93
N GLU A 374 15.96 -12.10 -22.34
CA GLU A 374 17.16 -12.19 -21.46
C GLU A 374 17.50 -10.90 -20.69
N TYR A 375 16.99 -9.75 -21.14
CA TYR A 375 17.27 -8.47 -20.51
C TYR A 375 16.23 -8.05 -19.48
N VAL A 376 15.07 -8.70 -19.43
CA VAL A 376 14.02 -8.42 -18.44
C VAL A 376 14.42 -8.97 -17.09
N THR A 377 14.49 -8.08 -16.11
CA THR A 377 14.82 -8.43 -14.73
C THR A 377 13.58 -8.51 -13.88
N PHE A 378 12.65 -7.56 -14.07
CA PHE A 378 11.48 -7.37 -13.22
C PHE A 378 10.19 -7.32 -14.03
N LEU A 379 9.10 -7.87 -13.50
CA LEU A 379 7.74 -7.62 -14.00
C LEU A 379 7.07 -6.58 -13.10
N ALA A 380 6.80 -5.38 -13.65
CA ALA A 380 6.18 -4.28 -12.92
C ALA A 380 4.67 -4.50 -12.74
N HIS A 381 4.13 -4.10 -11.58
CA HIS A 381 2.70 -4.13 -11.20
C HIS A 381 1.88 -5.15 -12.03
N PRO A 382 2.06 -6.47 -11.76
CA PRO A 382 1.72 -7.56 -12.69
C PRO A 382 0.25 -7.73 -13.06
N THR A 383 -0.67 -7.06 -12.37
CA THR A 383 -2.12 -7.13 -12.64
C THR A 383 -2.68 -5.83 -13.22
N GLY A 384 -1.89 -4.74 -13.16
CA GLY A 384 -2.27 -3.40 -13.62
C GLY A 384 -3.48 -2.82 -12.91
N ARG A 385 -3.87 -3.36 -11.74
CA ARG A 385 -5.01 -2.87 -10.98
C ARG A 385 -4.77 -1.45 -10.45
N LEU A 386 -5.87 -0.72 -10.23
CA LEU A 386 -5.92 0.51 -9.47
C LEU A 386 -7.10 0.41 -8.48
N ILE A 387 -6.81 0.24 -7.20
CA ILE A 387 -7.77 0.02 -6.11
C ILE A 387 -8.85 1.11 -6.14
N GLY A 388 -10.12 0.68 -6.29
CA GLY A 388 -11.28 1.57 -6.35
C GLY A 388 -11.47 2.31 -7.68
N ARG A 389 -10.63 2.07 -8.69
CA ARG A 389 -10.70 2.74 -10.01
C ARG A 389 -10.70 1.76 -11.19
N ARG A 390 -9.82 0.77 -11.18
CA ARG A 390 -9.63 -0.20 -12.27
C ARG A 390 -9.35 -1.56 -11.68
N ASP A 391 -10.19 -2.54 -12.00
CA ASP A 391 -9.92 -3.94 -11.65
C ASP A 391 -8.65 -4.44 -12.34
N ALA A 392 -8.06 -5.51 -11.80
CA ALA A 392 -7.00 -6.23 -12.50
C ALA A 392 -7.47 -6.60 -13.91
N TYR A 393 -6.57 -6.52 -14.90
CA TYR A 393 -6.87 -7.13 -16.19
C TYR A 393 -6.94 -8.67 -16.04
N GLU A 394 -7.64 -9.33 -16.97
CA GLU A 394 -7.75 -10.78 -16.97
C GLU A 394 -6.36 -11.39 -17.23
N VAL A 395 -5.73 -11.97 -16.20
CA VAL A 395 -4.38 -12.57 -16.28
C VAL A 395 -4.25 -13.76 -15.36
N ASP A 396 -3.48 -14.76 -15.79
CA ASP A 396 -3.13 -15.93 -14.98
C ASP A 396 -1.86 -15.67 -14.17
N VAL A 397 -2.01 -15.05 -13.00
CA VAL A 397 -0.87 -14.73 -12.13
C VAL A 397 -0.13 -15.99 -11.67
N GLU A 398 -0.82 -17.12 -11.46
CA GLU A 398 -0.15 -18.36 -11.07
C GLU A 398 0.83 -18.82 -12.15
N ARG A 399 0.41 -18.77 -13.42
CA ARG A 399 1.30 -19.07 -14.53
C ARG A 399 2.45 -18.07 -14.63
N LEU A 400 2.20 -16.79 -14.37
CA LEU A 400 3.28 -15.77 -14.35
C LEU A 400 4.33 -16.07 -13.26
N VAL A 401 3.92 -16.54 -12.07
CA VAL A 401 4.85 -16.96 -11.02
C VAL A 401 5.72 -18.13 -11.49
N ASP A 402 5.14 -19.13 -12.17
CA ASP A 402 5.92 -20.27 -12.68
C ASP A 402 6.96 -19.82 -13.72
N VAL A 403 6.56 -18.95 -14.65
CA VAL A 403 7.45 -18.41 -15.69
C VAL A 403 8.52 -17.49 -15.10
N ALA A 404 8.19 -16.73 -14.06
CA ALA A 404 9.15 -15.90 -13.33
C ALA A 404 10.28 -16.74 -12.74
N ARG A 405 9.92 -17.89 -12.14
CA ARG A 405 10.89 -18.87 -11.63
C ARG A 405 11.75 -19.46 -12.74
N GLU A 406 11.16 -19.81 -13.88
CA GLU A 406 11.85 -20.42 -15.03
C GLU A 406 12.87 -19.46 -15.66
N ASN A 407 12.58 -18.15 -15.64
CA ASN A 407 13.41 -17.12 -16.30
C ASN A 407 14.21 -16.24 -15.32
N ASN A 408 14.18 -16.52 -14.02
CA ASN A 408 14.79 -15.71 -12.96
C ASN A 408 14.33 -14.24 -12.95
N VAL A 409 13.07 -13.99 -13.31
CA VAL A 409 12.45 -12.67 -13.28
C VAL A 409 11.87 -12.43 -11.88
N PHE A 410 12.15 -11.27 -11.28
CA PHE A 410 11.51 -10.89 -10.01
C PHE A 410 10.13 -10.31 -10.29
N LEU A 411 9.18 -10.56 -9.38
CA LEU A 411 7.86 -9.94 -9.44
C LEU A 411 7.81 -8.71 -8.54
N GLU A 412 7.24 -7.63 -9.05
CA GLU A 412 7.12 -6.39 -8.28
C GLU A 412 5.98 -6.44 -7.26
N ILE A 413 6.23 -5.93 -6.06
CA ILE A 413 5.24 -5.37 -5.15
C ILE A 413 5.34 -3.85 -5.26
N ASN A 414 4.47 -3.28 -6.09
CA ASN A 414 4.40 -1.85 -6.30
C ASN A 414 3.74 -1.20 -5.08
N ALA A 415 4.48 -0.35 -4.39
CA ALA A 415 4.10 0.24 -3.12
C ALA A 415 3.19 1.48 -3.27
N PHE A 416 2.87 1.90 -4.51
CA PHE A 416 2.02 3.05 -4.72
C PHE A 416 0.61 2.79 -4.13
N PRO A 417 0.03 3.72 -3.36
CA PRO A 417 -1.11 3.40 -2.48
C PRO A 417 -2.38 2.90 -3.16
N ASP A 418 -2.67 3.34 -4.38
CA ASP A 418 -3.81 2.85 -5.15
C ASP A 418 -3.46 1.69 -6.08
N ARG A 419 -2.22 1.16 -6.05
CA ARG A 419 -1.82 -0.08 -6.74
C ARG A 419 -1.72 -1.25 -5.77
N LEU A 420 -0.74 -1.20 -4.86
CA LEU A 420 -0.33 -2.30 -3.98
C LEU A 420 -0.21 -3.64 -4.73
N ASP A 421 0.41 -3.61 -5.91
CA ASP A 421 0.38 -4.69 -6.89
C ASP A 421 1.80 -5.19 -7.17
N LEU A 422 2.19 -6.40 -6.83
CA LEU A 422 1.36 -7.56 -6.54
C LEU A 422 0.78 -7.60 -5.11
N ASN A 423 -0.41 -8.19 -4.96
CA ASN A 423 -1.08 -8.31 -3.65
C ASN A 423 -0.41 -9.35 -2.73
N ASP A 424 -0.82 -9.37 -1.46
CA ASP A 424 -0.25 -10.23 -0.41
C ASP A 424 -0.46 -11.73 -0.66
N ILE A 425 -1.58 -12.12 -1.27
CA ILE A 425 -1.90 -13.52 -1.58
C ILE A 425 -0.89 -14.06 -2.60
N TYR A 426 -0.68 -13.33 -3.69
CA TYR A 426 0.24 -13.77 -4.73
C TYR A 426 1.71 -13.56 -4.32
N ALA A 427 2.04 -12.58 -3.47
CA ALA A 427 3.37 -12.47 -2.87
C ALA A 427 3.72 -13.73 -2.03
N LYS A 428 2.77 -14.23 -1.22
CA LYS A 428 2.95 -15.49 -0.47
C LYS A 428 3.13 -16.68 -1.42
N MET A 429 2.34 -16.75 -2.48
CA MET A 429 2.47 -17.80 -3.50
C MET A 429 3.84 -17.76 -4.19
N ALA A 430 4.31 -16.57 -4.56
CA ALA A 430 5.63 -16.39 -5.17
C ALA A 430 6.74 -16.94 -4.26
N LYS A 431 6.70 -16.61 -2.97
CA LYS A 431 7.62 -17.20 -1.97
C LYS A 431 7.54 -18.72 -1.93
N GLU A 432 6.34 -19.29 -1.85
CA GLU A 432 6.14 -20.75 -1.79
C GLU A 432 6.66 -21.47 -3.03
N ARG A 433 6.66 -20.80 -4.19
CA ARG A 433 7.23 -21.30 -5.45
C ARG A 433 8.71 -20.91 -5.65
N GLY A 434 9.33 -20.23 -4.69
CA GLY A 434 10.75 -19.85 -4.74
C GLY A 434 11.07 -18.66 -5.65
N VAL A 435 10.07 -17.87 -6.04
CA VAL A 435 10.24 -16.63 -6.81
C VAL A 435 10.59 -15.49 -5.87
N LYS A 436 11.61 -14.71 -6.24
CA LYS A 436 12.04 -13.53 -5.50
C LYS A 436 11.23 -12.30 -5.92
N MET A 437 11.08 -11.38 -4.99
CA MET A 437 10.26 -10.17 -5.17
C MET A 437 11.13 -8.93 -5.15
N VAL A 438 10.63 -7.87 -5.77
CA VAL A 438 11.19 -6.51 -5.70
C VAL A 438 10.11 -5.54 -5.25
N ILE A 439 10.45 -4.55 -4.43
CA ILE A 439 9.54 -3.48 -4.02
C ILE A 439 9.95 -2.20 -4.74
N GLY A 440 9.00 -1.60 -5.45
CA GLY A 440 9.17 -0.32 -6.13
C GLY A 440 8.06 0.64 -5.73
N THR A 441 8.36 1.93 -5.53
CA THR A 441 7.31 2.88 -5.13
C THR A 441 6.53 3.48 -6.29
N ASP A 442 7.02 3.37 -7.52
CA ASP A 442 6.43 4.03 -8.70
C ASP A 442 6.39 5.56 -8.49
N SER A 443 7.47 6.09 -7.91
CA SER A 443 7.52 7.47 -7.44
C SER A 443 7.66 8.45 -8.60
N HIS A 444 6.66 9.32 -8.74
CA HIS A 444 6.66 10.46 -9.66
C HIS A 444 6.98 11.81 -8.98
N SER A 445 7.09 11.81 -7.66
CA SER A 445 7.53 12.95 -6.85
C SER A 445 8.35 12.45 -5.67
N LEU A 446 9.14 13.34 -5.04
CA LEU A 446 9.99 12.94 -3.90
C LEU A 446 9.15 12.39 -2.74
N ASP A 447 7.99 12.96 -2.46
CA ASP A 447 7.15 12.53 -1.33
C ASP A 447 6.57 11.12 -1.54
N HIS A 448 6.39 10.68 -2.78
CA HIS A 448 5.92 9.32 -3.09
C HIS A 448 6.91 8.24 -2.64
N MET A 449 8.21 8.55 -2.51
CA MET A 449 9.23 7.57 -2.09
C MET A 449 8.98 7.05 -0.67
N ARG A 450 8.18 7.78 0.14
CA ARG A 450 7.75 7.35 1.48
C ARG A 450 6.73 6.21 1.45
N PHE A 451 6.08 5.97 0.31
CA PHE A 451 5.11 4.90 0.14
C PHE A 451 5.72 3.50 0.21
N ILE A 452 7.06 3.38 0.19
CA ILE A 452 7.79 2.10 0.32
C ILE A 452 7.24 1.25 1.45
N LYS A 453 6.84 1.88 2.56
CA LYS A 453 6.28 1.20 3.73
C LYS A 453 5.05 0.36 3.43
N PHE A 454 4.23 0.75 2.45
CA PHE A 454 3.05 -0.02 2.07
C PHE A 454 3.43 -1.25 1.25
N GLY A 455 4.47 -1.16 0.42
CA GLY A 455 5.06 -2.34 -0.23
C GLY A 455 5.66 -3.32 0.78
N ILE A 456 6.37 -2.82 1.80
CA ILE A 456 6.88 -3.64 2.91
C ILE A 456 5.72 -4.31 3.65
N ALA A 457 4.63 -3.59 3.90
CA ALA A 457 3.46 -4.15 4.55
C ALA A 457 2.84 -5.29 3.74
N VAL A 458 2.75 -5.15 2.41
CA VAL A 458 2.29 -6.24 1.53
C VAL A 458 3.26 -7.43 1.58
N ALA A 459 4.57 -7.20 1.55
CA ALA A 459 5.59 -8.25 1.70
C ALA A 459 5.45 -9.00 3.04
N ARG A 460 5.23 -8.28 4.15
CA ARG A 460 4.97 -8.85 5.48
C ARG A 460 3.70 -9.69 5.52
N ARG A 461 2.61 -9.22 4.92
CA ARG A 461 1.35 -9.97 4.75
C ARG A 461 1.52 -11.20 3.85
N GLY A 462 2.42 -11.12 2.87
CA GLY A 462 2.87 -12.21 2.02
C GLY A 462 3.88 -13.16 2.68
N TRP A 463 4.23 -12.91 3.95
CA TRP A 463 5.18 -13.68 4.74
C TRP A 463 6.60 -13.73 4.17
N LEU A 464 6.98 -12.72 3.38
CA LEU A 464 8.31 -12.61 2.81
C LEU A 464 9.35 -12.35 3.91
N GLU A 465 10.46 -13.07 3.85
CA GLU A 465 11.63 -12.83 4.70
C GLU A 465 12.64 -11.95 3.94
N LYS A 466 13.69 -11.45 4.61
CA LYS A 466 14.71 -10.61 3.94
C LYS A 466 15.26 -11.27 2.67
N GLY A 467 15.56 -12.57 2.75
CA GLY A 467 16.07 -13.33 1.62
C GLY A 467 15.11 -13.43 0.43
N ASP A 468 13.86 -13.02 0.55
CA ASP A 468 12.86 -13.06 -0.54
C ASP A 468 12.69 -11.73 -1.27
N VAL A 469 13.26 -10.64 -0.73
CA VAL A 469 13.07 -9.28 -1.23
C VAL A 469 14.41 -8.67 -1.60
N LEU A 470 14.62 -8.39 -2.89
CA LEU A 470 15.90 -7.87 -3.41
C LEU A 470 16.34 -6.57 -2.71
N ASN A 471 15.39 -5.73 -2.31
CA ASN A 471 15.65 -4.45 -1.64
C ASN A 471 16.39 -4.56 -0.30
N THR A 472 16.47 -5.75 0.32
CA THR A 472 17.18 -5.92 1.60
C THR A 472 18.63 -6.35 1.41
N TYR A 473 19.05 -6.63 0.17
CA TYR A 473 20.36 -7.23 -0.13
C TYR A 473 21.47 -6.19 0.04
N SER A 474 22.72 -6.64 0.21
CA SER A 474 23.86 -5.73 0.10
C SER A 474 23.98 -5.22 -1.35
N LEU A 475 24.53 -4.01 -1.56
CA LEU A 475 24.78 -3.50 -2.92
C LEU A 475 25.54 -4.50 -3.80
N LYS A 476 26.52 -5.20 -3.23
CA LYS A 476 27.29 -6.25 -3.94
C LYS A 476 26.41 -7.42 -4.37
N ASP A 477 25.48 -7.86 -3.52
CA ASP A 477 24.56 -8.95 -3.84
C ASP A 477 23.49 -8.51 -4.84
N ILE A 478 23.07 -7.24 -4.80
CA ILE A 478 22.20 -6.65 -5.83
C ILE A 478 22.93 -6.64 -7.16
N GLU A 479 24.14 -6.09 -7.25
CA GLU A 479 24.91 -6.07 -8.49
C GLU A 479 25.15 -7.48 -9.06
N LYS A 480 25.36 -8.48 -8.20
CA LYS A 480 25.45 -9.88 -8.59
C LYS A 480 24.10 -10.47 -9.07
N ALA A 481 23.00 -10.09 -8.43
CA ALA A 481 21.67 -10.53 -8.85
C ALA A 481 21.23 -9.90 -10.18
N LEU A 482 21.71 -8.68 -10.47
CA LEU A 482 21.45 -7.96 -11.71
C LEU A 482 22.44 -8.27 -12.83
N SER A 483 23.62 -8.83 -12.50
CA SER A 483 24.61 -9.22 -13.51
C SER A 483 24.08 -10.38 -14.36
N ARG A 484 24.14 -10.20 -15.67
CA ARG A 484 23.68 -11.15 -16.69
C ARG A 484 24.74 -12.19 -17.02
#